data_AF-A0A6M0K2K4-F1
#
_entry.id   AF-A0A6M0K2K4-F1
#
_cell.length_a   1.000
_cell.length_b   1.000
_cell.length_c   1.000
_cell.angle_alpha   90.00
_cell.angle_beta   90.00
_cell.angle_gamma   90.00
#
_symmetry.space_group_name_H-M   'P 1'
#
loop_
_entity.id
_entity.type
_entity.pdbx_description
1 polymer ?
#
loop_
_entity_poly.entity_id
_entity_poly.type
_entity_poly.pdbx_seq_one_letter_code
_entity_poly.pdbx_strand_id
1 'polypeptide(L)'
;MIQARAPSIVEEERRTQVRIRVHIPARISLPGEDEAIGVDCEELSWGGLLLNVARCLPDEVETLRIELAWAEDAQVRAEARVLRARPLLDGHYQLATRFVSLTPTSQSRLEQLLSALNATVPAFDKSGPRALVRELEVMANERDELQGMLEQVARGRLTLTLFDAYAVGQSISLSIAGTEHGIGVRLRALVRKVKAVSMSGCDWASLYEVTLGFEHPRESMKGLAQRLLAQGEETSSDPVVPVPDPSETWRDARIWPALGRSAPTEECADGDLSSALERRFPEVLNFIIPGWGDAQAFEARFRDLALGDRFQLGGWPVEVWEELTLLQHVHDFAYGISPIRTHLLQGGSVE
;
A
#
# COMPACT_ATOMS: atom_id res chain seq x y z
N MET A 1 13.18 36.09 46.43
CA MET A 1 13.48 36.04 44.99
C MET A 1 13.32 34.59 44.55
N ILE A 2 12.08 34.17 44.25
CA ILE A 2 11.74 32.78 43.92
C ILE A 2 11.52 32.76 42.40
N GLN A 3 12.45 32.13 41.68
CA GLN A 3 12.32 31.87 40.25
C GLN A 3 11.13 30.94 40.05
N ALA A 4 10.06 31.45 39.46
CA ALA A 4 8.99 30.64 38.91
C ALA A 4 9.56 29.89 37.69
N ARG A 5 9.81 28.59 37.86
CA ARG A 5 9.96 27.65 36.75
C ARG A 5 8.68 27.74 35.92
N ALA A 6 8.82 28.14 34.66
CA ALA A 6 7.76 28.04 33.67
C ALA A 6 7.25 26.58 33.66
N PRO A 7 5.93 26.34 33.65
CA PRO A 7 5.40 25.00 33.51
C PRO A 7 5.83 24.46 32.16
N SER A 8 6.62 23.37 32.16
CA SER A 8 6.79 22.53 30.99
C SER A 8 5.41 22.00 30.63
N ILE A 9 4.79 22.58 29.61
CA ILE A 9 3.59 22.05 28.99
C ILE A 9 4.03 20.72 28.36
N VAL A 10 3.88 19.65 29.12
CA VAL A 10 3.71 18.32 28.55
C VAL A 10 2.39 18.42 27.80
N GLU A 11 2.45 18.78 26.51
CA GLU A 11 1.33 18.58 25.60
C GLU A 11 1.02 17.09 25.68
N GLU A 12 -0.01 16.71 26.44
CA GLU A 12 -0.53 15.35 26.47
C GLU A 12 -0.60 14.85 25.03
N GLU A 13 0.03 13.71 24.79
CA GLU A 13 0.27 13.16 23.46
C GLU A 13 -1.06 12.69 22.83
N ARG A 14 -1.87 13.64 22.34
CA ARG A 14 -3.14 13.42 21.63
C ARG A 14 -2.93 12.86 20.21
N ARG A 15 -1.73 12.38 19.91
CA ARG A 15 -1.30 11.99 18.56
C ARG A 15 -1.57 10.51 18.38
N THR A 16 -2.43 10.17 17.43
CA THR A 16 -2.85 8.78 17.16
C THR A 16 -1.95 8.04 16.16
N GLN A 17 -0.84 8.65 15.73
CA GLN A 17 0.02 8.16 14.65
C GLN A 17 1.49 8.38 14.96
N VAL A 18 2.32 7.40 14.57
CA VAL A 18 3.77 7.46 14.72
C VAL A 18 4.35 8.52 13.78
N ARG A 19 5.30 9.30 14.27
CA ARG A 19 6.11 10.22 13.47
C ARG A 19 7.54 9.73 13.43
N ILE A 20 8.07 9.61 12.23
CA ILE A 20 9.44 9.19 12.01
C ILE A 20 10.23 10.43 11.61
N ARG A 21 11.31 10.71 12.35
CA ARG A 21 12.24 11.79 11.98
C ARG A 21 13.04 11.36 10.77
N VAL A 22 13.10 12.22 9.78
CA VAL A 22 13.75 11.96 8.50
C VAL A 22 14.42 13.22 7.98
N HIS A 23 15.29 13.04 6.99
CA HIS A 23 15.80 14.12 6.15
C HIS A 23 15.66 13.68 4.70
N ILE A 24 14.48 13.88 4.13
CA ILE A 24 14.16 13.52 2.75
C ILE A 24 13.92 14.81 1.97
N PRO A 25 14.63 15.05 0.85
CA PRO A 25 14.36 16.19 0.00
C PRO A 25 12.96 16.04 -0.60
N ALA A 26 12.20 17.13 -0.57
CA ALA A 26 10.87 17.18 -1.11
C ALA A 26 10.69 18.43 -1.98
N ARG A 27 9.63 18.45 -2.77
CA ARG A 27 9.18 19.64 -3.49
C ARG A 27 7.77 19.96 -3.10
N ILE A 28 7.47 21.24 -2.96
CA ILE A 28 6.11 21.73 -2.80
C ILE A 28 5.72 22.62 -3.97
N SER A 29 4.49 22.51 -4.43
CA SER A 29 3.94 23.40 -5.45
C SER A 29 2.74 24.13 -4.88
N LEU A 30 2.75 25.46 -5.02
CA LEU A 30 1.70 26.34 -4.52
C LEU A 30 0.61 26.53 -5.59
N PRO A 31 -0.66 26.70 -5.20
CA PRO A 31 -1.71 27.01 -6.16
C PRO A 31 -1.40 28.31 -6.92
N GLY A 32 -1.35 28.23 -8.25
CA GLY A 32 -1.09 29.38 -9.11
C GLY A 32 0.39 29.71 -9.35
N GLU A 33 1.33 28.95 -8.76
CA GLU A 33 2.75 29.05 -9.07
C GLU A 33 3.19 27.86 -9.92
N ASP A 34 3.92 28.14 -11.01
CA ASP A 34 4.45 27.10 -11.91
C ASP A 34 5.75 26.48 -11.37
N GLU A 35 6.48 27.21 -10.53
CA GLU A 35 7.76 26.75 -9.98
C GLU A 35 7.56 26.03 -8.65
N ALA A 36 8.07 24.80 -8.56
CA ALA A 36 8.09 24.04 -7.33
C ALA A 36 9.24 24.49 -6.41
N ILE A 37 8.94 24.64 -5.13
CA ILE A 37 9.90 25.05 -4.10
C ILE A 37 10.54 23.78 -3.52
N GLY A 38 11.87 23.73 -3.51
CA GLY A 38 12.61 22.68 -2.80
C GLY A 38 12.51 22.88 -1.29
N VAL A 39 12.22 21.80 -0.55
CA VAL A 39 12.07 21.81 0.90
C VAL A 39 12.66 20.53 1.49
N ASP A 40 12.96 20.55 2.78
CA ASP A 40 13.39 19.35 3.51
C ASP A 40 12.26 18.81 4.38
N CYS A 41 11.98 17.51 4.27
CA CYS A 41 11.07 16.83 5.17
C CYS A 41 11.82 16.42 6.44
N GLU A 42 11.39 16.94 7.61
CA GLU A 42 11.97 16.68 8.92
C GLU A 42 11.23 15.56 9.69
N GLU A 43 9.91 15.48 9.54
CA GLU A 43 9.09 14.41 10.11
C GLU A 43 8.09 13.89 9.08
N LEU A 44 7.97 12.57 9.00
CA LEU A 44 6.98 11.89 8.17
C LEU A 44 6.09 11.00 9.04
N SER A 45 4.81 10.95 8.72
CA SER A 45 3.84 10.07 9.36
C SER A 45 2.80 9.58 8.35
N TRP A 46 1.93 8.66 8.78
CA TRP A 46 0.73 8.37 8.01
C TRP A 46 -0.05 9.65 7.73
N GLY A 47 -0.21 10.54 8.71
CA GLY A 47 -1.11 11.71 8.65
C GLY A 47 -0.64 12.87 7.78
N GLY A 48 0.66 13.03 7.59
CA GLY A 48 1.24 14.23 7.02
C GLY A 48 2.71 14.40 7.38
N LEU A 49 3.18 15.64 7.23
CA LEU A 49 4.61 15.97 7.23
C LEU A 49 4.92 17.19 8.09
N LEU A 50 6.17 17.28 8.50
CA LEU A 50 6.81 18.51 8.95
C LEU A 50 7.89 18.88 7.94
N LEU A 51 7.78 20.07 7.36
CA LEU A 51 8.67 20.56 6.31
C LEU A 51 9.46 21.77 6.79
N ASN A 52 10.69 21.90 6.33
CA ASN A 52 11.52 23.09 6.49
C ASN A 52 11.63 23.81 5.14
N VAL A 53 11.26 25.08 5.12
CA VAL A 53 11.15 25.90 3.90
C VAL A 53 11.98 27.16 4.07
N ALA A 54 12.81 27.47 3.07
CA ALA A 54 13.72 28.61 3.11
C ALA A 54 13.02 29.98 3.02
N ARG A 55 11.72 30.03 2.73
CA ARG A 55 10.94 31.26 2.60
C ARG A 55 9.57 31.14 3.27
N CYS A 56 9.03 32.29 3.66
CA CYS A 56 7.64 32.39 4.11
C CYS A 56 6.70 32.02 2.96
N LEU A 57 5.67 31.22 3.25
CA LEU A 57 4.59 31.03 2.29
C LEU A 57 3.59 32.19 2.40
N PRO A 58 2.90 32.57 1.31
CA PRO A 58 1.80 33.52 1.39
C PRO A 58 0.74 33.04 2.41
N ASP A 59 0.18 33.97 3.18
CA ASP A 59 -0.80 33.67 4.25
C ASP A 59 -2.07 32.97 3.74
N GLU A 60 -2.36 33.11 2.44
CA GLU A 60 -3.54 32.56 1.76
C GLU A 60 -3.37 31.09 1.34
N VAL A 61 -2.17 30.51 1.50
CA VAL A 61 -1.92 29.12 1.11
C VAL A 61 -2.49 28.16 2.15
N GLU A 62 -3.72 27.71 1.92
CA GLU A 62 -4.33 26.64 2.71
C GLU A 62 -3.89 25.24 2.28
N THR A 63 -3.69 25.03 0.98
CA THR A 63 -3.36 23.74 0.39
C THR A 63 -2.20 23.83 -0.58
N LEU A 64 -1.37 22.80 -0.60
CA LEU A 64 -0.22 22.67 -1.48
C LEU A 64 -0.11 21.24 -2.00
N ARG A 65 0.64 21.05 -3.09
CA ARG A 65 1.03 19.72 -3.56
C ARG A 65 2.41 19.37 -3.03
N ILE A 66 2.59 18.14 -2.59
CA ILE A 66 3.85 17.62 -2.07
C ILE A 66 4.32 16.50 -2.97
N GLU A 67 5.61 16.53 -3.24
CA GLU A 67 6.35 15.53 -3.98
C GLU A 67 7.53 15.06 -3.12
N LEU A 68 7.46 13.82 -2.62
CA LEU A 68 8.55 13.18 -1.87
C LEU A 68 9.25 12.20 -2.79
N ALA A 69 10.51 12.46 -3.11
CA ALA A 69 11.35 11.52 -3.84
C ALA A 69 12.29 10.83 -2.84
N TRP A 70 12.22 9.50 -2.75
CA TRP A 70 13.08 8.75 -1.81
C TRP A 70 13.95 7.69 -2.49
N ALA A 71 13.68 7.33 -3.75
CA ALA A 71 14.50 6.49 -4.61
C ALA A 71 14.36 6.94 -6.08
N GLU A 72 15.23 6.47 -6.98
CA GLU A 72 15.34 6.96 -8.37
C GLU A 72 14.01 6.99 -9.14
N ASP A 73 13.10 6.03 -8.89
CA ASP A 73 11.78 5.96 -9.54
C ASP A 73 10.59 5.96 -8.55
N ALA A 74 10.84 6.20 -7.27
CA ALA A 74 9.84 6.13 -6.22
C ALA A 74 9.47 7.52 -5.69
N GLN A 75 8.27 7.97 -6.08
CA GLN A 75 7.74 9.28 -5.68
C GLN A 75 6.36 9.14 -5.02
N VAL A 76 6.19 9.71 -3.82
CA VAL A 76 4.86 9.97 -3.24
C VAL A 76 4.39 11.34 -3.71
N ARG A 77 3.18 11.39 -4.28
CA ARG A 77 2.49 12.65 -4.56
C ARG A 77 1.25 12.77 -3.69
N ALA A 78 1.08 13.93 -3.06
CA ALA A 78 -0.05 14.18 -2.18
C ALA A 78 -0.53 15.63 -2.30
N GLU A 79 -1.83 15.85 -2.17
CA GLU A 79 -2.34 17.15 -1.78
C GLU A 79 -2.36 17.23 -0.27
N ALA A 80 -1.84 18.33 0.28
CA ALA A 80 -1.74 18.53 1.71
C ALA A 80 -2.27 19.91 2.11
N ARG A 81 -2.85 19.96 3.30
CA ARG A 81 -3.30 21.19 3.94
C ARG A 81 -2.25 21.67 4.92
N VAL A 82 -1.95 22.97 4.89
CA VAL A 82 -1.12 23.62 5.89
C VAL A 82 -1.91 23.73 7.18
N LEU A 83 -1.39 23.16 8.27
CA LEU A 83 -2.02 23.25 9.60
C LEU A 83 -1.49 24.44 10.38
N ARG A 84 -0.18 24.70 10.26
CA ARG A 84 0.51 25.82 10.89
C ARG A 84 1.86 26.06 10.22
N ALA A 85 2.28 27.31 10.21
CA ALA A 85 3.62 27.76 9.85
C ALA A 85 4.27 28.43 11.05
N ARG A 86 5.53 28.12 11.33
CA ARG A 86 6.29 28.76 12.41
C ARG A 86 7.63 29.27 11.87
N PRO A 87 7.97 30.56 12.07
CA PRO A 87 9.29 31.06 11.72
C PRO A 87 10.36 30.45 12.61
N LEU A 88 11.51 30.15 12.02
CA LEU A 88 12.74 29.71 12.67
C LEU A 88 13.74 30.88 12.77
N LEU A 89 14.75 30.73 13.62
CA LEU A 89 15.71 31.81 13.95
C LEU A 89 16.64 32.19 12.79
N ASP A 90 16.80 31.29 11.83
CA ASP A 90 17.63 31.40 10.62
C ASP A 90 16.87 32.01 9.42
N GLY A 91 15.62 32.43 9.61
CA GLY A 91 14.76 32.94 8.54
C GLY A 91 14.02 31.85 7.76
N HIS A 92 14.24 30.58 8.09
CA HIS A 92 13.45 29.48 7.56
C HIS A 92 12.08 29.39 8.24
N TYR A 93 11.20 28.57 7.67
CA TYR A 93 9.87 28.31 8.18
C TYR A 93 9.65 26.82 8.34
N GLN A 94 9.12 26.43 9.50
CA GLN A 94 8.66 25.09 9.74
C GLN A 94 7.16 25.01 9.43
N LEU A 95 6.78 24.15 8.49
CA LEU A 95 5.41 23.93 8.07
C LEU A 95 4.92 22.56 8.51
N ALA A 96 3.89 22.54 9.35
CA ALA A 96 3.19 21.29 9.65
C ALA A 96 2.03 21.13 8.67
N THR A 97 2.01 20.02 7.94
CA THR A 97 0.99 19.72 6.93
C THR A 97 0.25 18.43 7.24
N ARG A 98 -0.98 18.32 6.74
CA ARG A 98 -1.76 17.08 6.76
C ARG A 98 -2.07 16.67 5.34
N PHE A 99 -1.92 15.40 5.02
CA PHE A 99 -2.42 14.88 3.76
C PHE A 99 -3.94 14.99 3.69
N VAL A 100 -4.44 15.46 2.54
CA VAL A 100 -5.87 15.59 2.22
C VAL A 100 -6.27 14.57 1.16
N SER A 101 -5.39 14.34 0.19
CA SER A 101 -5.63 13.43 -0.93
C SER A 101 -4.33 12.76 -1.35
N LEU A 102 -4.34 11.43 -1.47
CA LEU A 102 -3.31 10.64 -2.14
C LEU A 102 -3.97 9.75 -3.19
N THR A 103 -3.27 9.48 -4.28
CA THR A 103 -3.68 8.37 -5.15
C THR A 103 -3.43 7.03 -4.47
N PRO A 104 -4.14 5.94 -4.83
CA PRO A 104 -3.85 4.61 -4.31
C PRO A 104 -2.38 4.22 -4.46
N THR A 105 -1.78 4.47 -5.62
CA THR A 105 -0.35 4.24 -5.86
C THR A 105 0.56 5.05 -4.92
N SER A 106 0.22 6.33 -4.67
CA SER A 106 0.99 7.16 -3.74
C SER A 106 0.81 6.72 -2.28
N GLN A 107 -0.36 6.18 -1.92
CA GLN A 107 -0.57 5.55 -0.61
C GLN A 107 0.30 4.31 -0.45
N SER A 108 0.29 3.38 -1.40
CA SER A 108 1.14 2.18 -1.36
C SER A 108 2.61 2.53 -1.19
N ARG A 109 3.05 3.54 -1.94
CA ARG A 109 4.40 4.11 -1.87
C ARG A 109 4.71 4.74 -0.50
N LEU A 110 3.77 5.47 0.09
CA LEU A 110 3.90 6.01 1.43
C LEU A 110 3.99 4.89 2.49
N GLU A 111 3.20 3.82 2.36
CA GLU A 111 3.27 2.64 3.23
C GLU A 111 4.67 2.00 3.20
N GLN A 112 5.19 1.76 2.00
CA GLN A 112 6.53 1.21 1.79
C GLN A 112 7.61 2.10 2.42
N LEU A 113 7.56 3.41 2.16
CA LEU A 113 8.49 4.37 2.72
C LEU A 113 8.44 4.37 4.26
N LEU A 114 7.26 4.45 4.85
CA LEU A 114 7.10 4.43 6.31
C LEU A 114 7.59 3.12 6.93
N SER A 115 7.34 1.98 6.26
CA SER A 115 7.83 0.67 6.70
C SER A 115 9.37 0.62 6.70
N ALA A 116 10.00 1.03 5.60
CA ALA A 116 11.45 1.08 5.47
C ALA A 116 12.10 2.00 6.51
N LEU A 117 11.52 3.19 6.73
CA LEU A 117 12.00 4.13 7.74
C LEU A 117 11.83 3.63 9.18
N ASN A 118 10.79 2.83 9.44
CA ASN A 118 10.59 2.24 10.77
C ASN A 118 11.52 1.05 11.03
N ALA A 119 11.93 0.32 9.99
CA ALA A 119 12.86 -0.80 10.09
C ALA A 119 14.27 -0.36 10.50
N THR A 120 14.70 0.85 10.14
CA THR A 120 16.03 1.40 10.45
C THR A 120 16.19 1.91 11.88
N VAL A 121 15.10 2.00 12.67
CA VAL A 121 15.16 2.46 14.06
C VAL A 121 15.70 1.34 14.98
N PRO A 122 16.80 1.59 15.74
CA PRO A 122 17.44 0.57 16.58
C PRO A 122 16.50 -0.09 17.60
N ALA A 123 16.66 -1.40 17.80
CA ALA A 123 15.77 -2.22 18.63
C ALA A 123 15.65 -1.80 20.11
N PHE A 124 16.59 -1.01 20.63
CA PHE A 124 16.60 -0.58 22.04
C PHE A 124 15.47 0.40 22.42
N ASP A 125 14.81 1.03 21.45
CA ASP A 125 13.64 1.90 21.66
C ASP A 125 12.29 1.21 21.31
N LYS A 126 12.31 -0.10 21.00
CA LYS A 126 11.10 -0.85 20.61
C LYS A 126 10.29 -1.27 21.83
N SER A 127 9.56 -0.32 22.41
CA SER A 127 8.36 -0.65 23.20
C SER A 127 7.27 -1.16 22.25
N GLY A 128 7.39 -2.43 21.83
CA GLY A 128 6.46 -3.13 20.93
C GLY A 128 6.47 -2.64 19.47
N PRO A 129 5.84 -3.38 18.53
CA PRO A 129 5.57 -2.90 17.20
C PRO A 129 4.59 -1.72 17.29
N ARG A 130 5.10 -0.49 17.22
CA ARG A 130 4.26 0.70 17.11
C ARG A 130 3.58 0.66 15.74
N ALA A 131 2.31 0.26 15.71
CA ALA A 131 1.50 0.34 14.49
C ALA A 131 1.58 1.77 13.93
N LEU A 132 2.05 1.91 12.69
CA LEU A 132 2.26 3.20 12.02
C LEU A 132 0.95 4.02 11.93
N VAL A 133 -0.16 3.29 11.84
CA VAL A 133 -1.53 3.79 11.76
C VAL A 133 -2.47 2.77 12.41
N ARG A 134 -3.62 3.23 12.91
CA ARG A 134 -4.72 2.35 13.31
C ARG A 134 -5.35 1.72 12.07
N GLU A 135 -5.36 0.40 12.01
CA GLU A 135 -5.99 -0.37 10.95
C GLU A 135 -7.41 -0.75 11.34
N LEU A 136 -8.33 -0.71 10.37
CA LEU A 136 -9.68 -1.20 10.46
C LEU A 136 -9.87 -2.22 9.34
N GLU A 137 -10.06 -3.47 9.70
CA GLU A 137 -10.38 -4.53 8.76
C GLU A 137 -11.88 -4.78 8.74
N VAL A 138 -12.45 -4.87 7.54
CA VAL A 138 -13.85 -5.16 7.28
C VAL A 138 -13.90 -6.32 6.33
N MET A 139 -14.57 -7.39 6.73
CA MET A 139 -14.80 -8.55 5.87
C MET A 139 -16.23 -8.49 5.34
N ALA A 140 -16.37 -8.55 4.02
CA ALA A 140 -17.67 -8.77 3.39
C ALA A 140 -17.87 -10.27 3.22
N ASN A 141 -18.92 -10.82 3.84
CA ASN A 141 -19.21 -12.26 3.80
C ASN A 141 -20.03 -12.64 2.56
N GLU A 142 -20.72 -11.67 1.97
CA GLU A 142 -21.55 -11.85 0.79
C GLU A 142 -21.15 -10.89 -0.31
N ARG A 143 -21.38 -11.30 -1.56
CA ARG A 143 -21.09 -10.48 -2.74
C ARG A 143 -21.90 -9.17 -2.75
N ASP A 144 -23.17 -9.22 -2.36
CA ASP A 144 -24.04 -8.04 -2.32
C ASP A 144 -23.57 -7.03 -1.26
N GLU A 145 -23.07 -7.53 -0.12
CA GLU A 145 -22.45 -6.71 0.91
C GLU A 145 -21.19 -6.02 0.39
N LEU A 146 -20.27 -6.78 -0.24
CA LEU A 146 -19.05 -6.24 -0.84
C LEU A 146 -19.39 -5.19 -1.90
N GLN A 147 -20.36 -5.45 -2.76
CA GLN A 147 -20.82 -4.51 -3.77
C GLN A 147 -21.37 -3.23 -3.14
N GLY A 148 -22.22 -3.35 -2.12
CA GLY A 148 -22.75 -2.21 -1.38
C GLY A 148 -21.65 -1.37 -0.71
N MET A 149 -20.59 -2.00 -0.20
CA MET A 149 -19.43 -1.30 0.34
C MET A 149 -18.63 -0.59 -0.77
N LEU A 150 -18.34 -1.27 -1.89
CA LEU A 150 -17.59 -0.70 -3.01
C LEU A 150 -18.34 0.46 -3.69
N GLU A 151 -19.67 0.40 -3.77
CA GLU A 151 -20.47 1.53 -4.25
C GLU A 151 -20.39 2.74 -3.32
N GLN A 152 -20.41 2.51 -2.01
CA GLN A 152 -20.19 3.56 -1.01
C GLN A 152 -18.79 4.16 -1.17
N VAL A 153 -17.77 3.31 -1.29
CA VAL A 153 -16.37 3.69 -1.57
C VAL A 153 -16.26 4.56 -2.82
N ALA A 154 -16.91 4.19 -3.92
CA ALA A 154 -16.96 4.98 -5.16
C ALA A 154 -17.61 6.36 -4.97
N ARG A 155 -18.55 6.50 -4.01
CA ARG A 155 -19.16 7.78 -3.62
C ARG A 155 -18.28 8.59 -2.65
N GLY A 156 -17.14 8.04 -2.22
CA GLY A 156 -16.17 8.70 -1.35
C GLY A 156 -16.52 8.65 0.15
N ARG A 157 -17.49 7.81 0.55
CA ARG A 157 -17.89 7.64 1.96
C ARG A 157 -18.22 6.20 2.27
N LEU A 158 -17.96 5.74 3.49
CA LEU A 158 -18.41 4.41 3.94
C LEU A 158 -18.96 4.54 5.35
N THR A 159 -20.12 3.93 5.62
CA THR A 159 -20.71 3.91 6.97
C THR A 159 -20.70 2.48 7.50
N LEU A 160 -20.18 2.30 8.71
CA LEU A 160 -20.01 0.99 9.36
C LEU A 160 -20.45 1.08 10.82
N THR A 161 -20.84 -0.05 11.40
CA THR A 161 -21.09 -0.16 12.85
C THR A 161 -19.95 -0.97 13.47
N LEU A 162 -19.26 -0.38 14.45
CA LEU A 162 -18.06 -0.93 15.07
C LEU A 162 -18.23 -0.98 16.59
N PHE A 163 -17.49 -1.86 17.27
CA PHE A 163 -17.41 -1.91 18.73
C PHE A 163 -16.42 -0.88 19.30
N ASP A 164 -15.50 -0.42 18.45
CA ASP A 164 -14.41 0.46 18.83
C ASP A 164 -14.78 1.93 18.70
N ALA A 165 -14.36 2.72 19.69
CA ALA A 165 -14.43 4.16 19.61
C ALA A 165 -13.32 4.71 18.70
N TYR A 166 -13.72 5.51 17.72
CA TYR A 166 -12.84 6.30 16.86
C TYR A 166 -13.01 7.78 17.15
N ALA A 167 -11.96 8.58 16.93
CA ALA A 167 -12.04 10.03 17.08
C ALA A 167 -12.35 10.70 15.74
N VAL A 168 -13.24 11.70 15.73
CA VAL A 168 -13.48 12.52 14.54
C VAL A 168 -12.17 13.23 14.15
N GLY A 169 -11.82 13.17 12.86
CA GLY A 169 -10.56 13.68 12.33
C GLY A 169 -9.38 12.70 12.44
N GLN A 170 -9.59 11.48 12.93
CA GLN A 170 -8.57 10.42 12.90
C GLN A 170 -8.45 9.85 11.48
N SER A 171 -7.24 9.82 10.91
CA SER A 171 -6.97 9.05 9.68
C SER A 171 -6.60 7.62 10.04
N ILE A 172 -7.21 6.67 9.35
CA ILE A 172 -7.05 5.23 9.54
C ILE A 172 -6.68 4.56 8.21
N SER A 173 -6.17 3.34 8.29
CA SER A 173 -6.05 2.42 7.16
C SER A 173 -7.23 1.47 7.18
N LEU A 174 -8.09 1.51 6.16
CA LEU A 174 -9.22 0.60 6.01
C LEU A 174 -8.81 -0.54 5.08
N SER A 175 -8.87 -1.79 5.54
CA SER A 175 -8.79 -2.98 4.70
C SER A 175 -10.19 -3.54 4.47
N ILE A 176 -10.63 -3.64 3.22
CA ILE A 176 -11.88 -4.33 2.87
C ILE A 176 -11.48 -5.67 2.23
N ALA A 177 -11.71 -6.76 2.95
CA ALA A 177 -11.49 -8.12 2.45
C ALA A 177 -12.79 -8.68 1.84
N GLY A 178 -12.65 -9.38 0.70
CA GLY A 178 -13.76 -10.05 0.02
C GLY A 178 -13.99 -11.49 0.50
N THR A 179 -14.95 -12.17 -0.13
CA THR A 179 -15.30 -13.58 0.17
C THR A 179 -14.24 -14.54 -0.35
N GLU A 180 -13.76 -15.44 0.52
CA GLU A 180 -12.88 -16.63 0.37
C GLU A 180 -11.61 -16.56 -0.51
N HIS A 181 -11.57 -15.76 -1.59
CA HIS A 181 -10.45 -15.64 -2.53
C HIS A 181 -10.30 -14.20 -3.12
N GLY A 182 -11.02 -13.22 -2.58
CA GLY A 182 -11.07 -11.85 -3.12
C GLY A 182 -9.93 -10.94 -2.64
N ILE A 183 -9.34 -10.18 -3.57
CA ILE A 183 -8.29 -9.19 -3.31
C ILE A 183 -8.80 -8.14 -2.31
N GLY A 184 -8.15 -8.06 -1.16
CA GLY A 184 -8.43 -7.04 -0.17
C GLY A 184 -7.96 -5.66 -0.66
N VAL A 185 -8.81 -4.64 -0.56
CA VAL A 185 -8.42 -3.26 -0.90
C VAL A 185 -8.07 -2.48 0.35
N ARG A 186 -6.89 -1.85 0.36
CA ARG A 186 -6.46 -0.98 1.45
C ARG A 186 -6.61 0.49 1.08
N LEU A 187 -7.41 1.20 1.87
CA LEU A 187 -7.78 2.58 1.61
C LEU A 187 -7.54 3.45 2.83
N ARG A 188 -6.87 4.56 2.60
CA ARG A 188 -6.84 5.67 3.55
C ARG A 188 -8.20 6.33 3.71
N ALA A 189 -8.66 6.42 4.95
CA ALA A 189 -9.92 7.06 5.30
C ALA A 189 -9.80 7.99 6.52
N LEU A 190 -10.58 9.06 6.51
CA LEU A 190 -10.76 9.97 7.64
C LEU A 190 -12.10 9.67 8.33
N VAL A 191 -12.07 9.55 9.65
CA VAL A 191 -13.28 9.47 10.48
C VAL A 191 -13.97 10.83 10.45
N ARG A 192 -15.13 10.91 9.79
CA ARG A 192 -15.92 12.15 9.63
C ARG A 192 -16.96 12.33 10.72
N LYS A 193 -17.57 11.23 11.15
CA LYS A 193 -18.64 11.23 12.14
C LYS A 193 -18.61 9.93 12.94
N VAL A 194 -18.87 10.04 14.23
CA VAL A 194 -19.06 8.90 15.13
C VAL A 194 -20.33 9.14 15.93
N LYS A 195 -21.21 8.15 15.97
CA LYS A 195 -22.47 8.21 16.70
C LYS A 195 -22.62 6.92 17.52
N ALA A 196 -22.81 7.04 18.82
CA ALA A 196 -23.16 5.88 19.64
C ALA A 196 -24.55 5.37 19.25
N VAL A 197 -24.69 4.07 19.08
CA VAL A 197 -25.93 3.39 18.73
C VAL A 197 -26.24 2.36 19.79
N SER A 198 -27.48 2.32 20.25
CA SER A 198 -28.01 1.20 21.02
C SER A 198 -28.80 0.31 20.06
N MET A 199 -28.47 -0.98 20.05
CA MET A 199 -29.25 -1.99 19.34
C MET A 199 -29.92 -2.88 20.37
N SER A 200 -31.23 -3.06 20.24
CA SER A 200 -32.02 -3.96 21.10
C SER A 200 -31.43 -5.37 21.05
N GLY A 201 -31.01 -5.90 22.20
CA GLY A 201 -30.34 -7.22 22.31
C GLY A 201 -28.81 -7.16 22.39
N CYS A 202 -28.21 -5.97 22.24
CA CYS A 202 -26.76 -5.74 22.33
C CYS A 202 -26.40 -4.75 23.45
N ASP A 203 -27.17 -4.69 24.53
CA ASP A 203 -26.92 -3.75 25.65
C ASP A 203 -25.60 -4.02 26.40
N TRP A 204 -25.00 -5.19 26.15
CA TRP A 204 -23.71 -5.59 26.72
C TRP A 204 -22.50 -4.97 26.00
N ALA A 205 -22.69 -4.32 24.84
CA ALA A 205 -21.61 -3.74 24.06
C ALA A 205 -21.90 -2.30 23.64
N SER A 206 -20.88 -1.45 23.68
CA SER A 206 -20.94 -0.12 23.07
C SER A 206 -20.76 -0.25 21.57
N LEU A 207 -21.79 0.13 20.81
CA LEU A 207 -21.74 0.16 19.36
C LEU A 207 -21.64 1.60 18.86
N TYR A 208 -20.84 1.80 17.83
CA TYR A 208 -20.60 3.09 17.21
C TYR A 208 -20.85 2.99 15.71
N GLU A 209 -21.78 3.79 15.20
CA GLU A 209 -21.90 4.07 13.78
C GLU A 209 -20.82 5.09 13.40
N VAL A 210 -19.91 4.68 12.54
CA VAL A 210 -18.77 5.47 12.07
C VAL A 210 -18.95 5.77 10.59
N THR A 211 -18.94 7.05 10.23
CA THR A 211 -18.87 7.49 8.83
C THR A 211 -17.44 7.86 8.48
N LEU A 212 -16.90 7.14 7.51
CA LEU A 212 -15.59 7.34 6.91
C LEU A 212 -15.71 8.18 5.63
N GLY A 213 -14.74 9.07 5.40
CA GLY A 213 -14.55 9.75 4.12
C GLY A 213 -13.17 9.46 3.57
N PHE A 214 -13.09 9.00 2.32
CA PHE A 214 -11.82 8.57 1.72
C PHE A 214 -10.92 9.76 1.37
N GLU A 215 -9.63 9.66 1.70
CA GLU A 215 -8.60 10.68 1.43
C GLU A 215 -7.91 10.39 0.07
N HIS A 216 -8.75 10.15 -0.95
CA HIS A 216 -8.36 9.75 -2.31
C HIS A 216 -9.13 10.55 -3.37
N PRO A 217 -8.59 10.76 -4.58
CA PRO A 217 -9.34 11.34 -5.69
C PRO A 217 -10.56 10.48 -6.05
N ARG A 218 -11.73 11.13 -6.21
CA ARG A 218 -13.00 10.41 -6.48
C ARG A 218 -12.95 9.54 -7.73
N GLU A 219 -12.32 10.02 -8.80
CA GLU A 219 -12.20 9.24 -10.04
C GLU A 219 -11.32 8.00 -9.86
N SER A 220 -10.26 8.08 -9.06
CA SER A 220 -9.45 6.92 -8.68
C SER A 220 -10.26 5.90 -7.88
N MET A 221 -11.11 6.38 -6.95
CA MET A 221 -11.99 5.51 -6.15
C MET A 221 -13.06 4.81 -7.00
N LYS A 222 -13.68 5.53 -7.94
CA LYS A 222 -14.63 4.95 -8.89
C LYS A 222 -13.98 3.89 -9.77
N GLY A 223 -12.83 4.21 -10.37
CA GLY A 223 -12.09 3.27 -11.22
C GLY A 223 -11.62 2.04 -10.45
N LEU A 224 -11.21 2.20 -9.18
CA LEU A 224 -10.86 1.09 -8.30
C LEU A 224 -12.06 0.20 -8.00
N ALA A 225 -13.19 0.79 -7.56
CA ALA A 225 -14.41 0.04 -7.26
C ALA A 225 -14.93 -0.74 -8.48
N GLN A 226 -14.95 -0.10 -9.66
CA GLN A 226 -15.36 -0.76 -10.91
C GLN A 226 -14.47 -1.95 -11.27
N ARG A 227 -13.14 -1.81 -11.13
CA ARG A 227 -12.20 -2.91 -11.37
C ARG A 227 -12.42 -4.09 -10.42
N LEU A 228 -12.64 -3.81 -9.13
CA LEU A 228 -12.88 -4.85 -8.12
C LEU A 228 -14.21 -5.58 -8.35
N LEU A 229 -15.26 -4.86 -8.78
CA LEU A 229 -16.54 -5.46 -9.12
C LEU A 229 -16.44 -6.36 -10.37
N ALA A 230 -15.72 -5.92 -11.40
CA ALA A 230 -15.53 -6.69 -12.62
C ALA A 230 -14.75 -8.00 -12.38
N GLN A 231 -13.76 -7.99 -11.48
CA GLN A 231 -12.99 -9.19 -11.13
C GLN A 231 -13.83 -10.27 -10.43
N GLY A 232 -14.93 -9.89 -9.77
CA GLY A 232 -15.87 -10.82 -9.15
C GLY A 232 -16.88 -11.46 -10.11
N GLU A 233 -16.95 -11.00 -11.37
CA GLU A 233 -17.86 -11.56 -12.39
C GLU A 233 -17.23 -12.74 -13.16
N GLU A 234 -15.91 -12.69 -13.37
CA GLU A 234 -15.18 -13.66 -14.20
C GLU A 234 -15.07 -15.08 -13.59
N THR A 235 -15.36 -15.26 -12.30
CA THR A 235 -15.35 -16.57 -11.62
C THR A 235 -16.69 -17.33 -11.67
N SER A 236 -17.70 -16.81 -12.37
CA SER A 236 -19.05 -17.43 -12.40
C SER A 236 -19.46 -18.08 -13.73
N SER A 237 -18.53 -18.26 -14.66
CA SER A 237 -18.79 -19.00 -15.91
C SER A 237 -17.67 -20.00 -16.16
N ASP A 238 -17.82 -21.23 -15.68
CA ASP A 238 -17.04 -22.35 -16.16
C ASP A 238 -17.40 -22.65 -17.62
N PRO A 239 -16.49 -22.50 -18.60
CA PRO A 239 -16.61 -23.28 -19.81
C PRO A 239 -16.22 -24.73 -19.47
N VAL A 240 -17.12 -25.68 -19.70
CA VAL A 240 -16.81 -27.11 -19.67
C VAL A 240 -15.73 -27.38 -20.73
N VAL A 241 -14.47 -27.41 -20.31
CA VAL A 241 -13.36 -27.88 -21.16
C VAL A 241 -13.34 -29.41 -21.06
N PRO A 242 -13.38 -30.15 -22.20
CA PRO A 242 -13.21 -31.59 -22.16
C PRO A 242 -11.78 -31.91 -21.70
N VAL A 243 -11.68 -32.71 -20.64
CA VAL A 243 -10.41 -33.24 -20.11
C VAL A 243 -9.65 -33.95 -21.23
N PRO A 244 -8.41 -33.53 -21.59
CA PRO A 244 -7.58 -34.30 -22.52
C PRO A 244 -7.02 -35.54 -21.81
N ASP A 245 -7.02 -36.66 -22.54
CA ASP A 245 -6.47 -37.96 -22.13
C ASP A 245 -5.01 -37.81 -21.65
N PRO A 246 -4.63 -38.33 -20.47
CA PRO A 246 -3.28 -38.18 -19.91
C PRO A 246 -2.16 -38.93 -20.66
N SER A 247 -2.45 -39.59 -21.77
CA SER A 247 -1.51 -40.54 -22.39
C SER A 247 -0.57 -40.00 -23.47
N GLU A 248 -0.66 -38.73 -23.90
CA GLU A 248 0.04 -38.30 -25.15
C GLU A 248 1.11 -37.19 -25.08
N THR A 249 1.36 -36.49 -23.96
CA THR A 249 2.22 -35.26 -24.02
C THR A 249 3.63 -35.34 -23.43
N TRP A 250 4.09 -36.49 -22.93
CA TRP A 250 5.40 -36.59 -22.25
C TRP A 250 6.62 -36.86 -23.16
N ARG A 251 6.48 -36.91 -24.49
CA ARG A 251 7.53 -37.49 -25.35
C ARG A 251 8.70 -36.62 -25.79
N ASP A 252 8.71 -35.29 -25.59
CA ASP A 252 9.79 -34.44 -26.17
C ASP A 252 10.68 -33.68 -25.17
N ALA A 253 10.79 -34.15 -23.92
CA ALA A 253 11.78 -33.64 -22.97
C ALA A 253 13.10 -34.44 -23.04
N ARG A 254 13.95 -34.12 -24.02
CA ARG A 254 15.43 -34.29 -23.96
C ARG A 254 15.98 -32.97 -24.51
N ILE A 255 16.82 -32.19 -23.85
CA ILE A 255 18.17 -32.47 -23.35
C ILE A 255 18.57 -31.29 -22.45
N TRP A 256 19.12 -31.51 -21.25
CA TRP A 256 20.23 -30.69 -20.74
C TRP A 256 21.12 -31.51 -19.81
N PRO A 257 22.47 -31.45 -19.94
CA PRO A 257 23.37 -32.26 -19.14
C PRO A 257 23.74 -31.60 -17.81
N ALA A 258 24.05 -32.47 -16.86
CA ALA A 258 24.46 -32.20 -15.50
C ALA A 258 25.88 -31.63 -15.38
N LEU A 259 26.04 -30.67 -14.47
CA LEU A 259 27.24 -30.33 -13.69
C LEU A 259 26.70 -29.93 -12.31
N GLY A 260 27.16 -30.35 -11.14
CA GLY A 260 28.28 -31.15 -10.68
C GLY A 260 28.38 -30.82 -9.18
N ARG A 261 28.30 -31.85 -8.32
CA ARG A 261 28.28 -31.82 -6.84
C ARG A 261 29.41 -30.97 -6.21
N SER A 262 29.20 -30.34 -5.05
CA SER A 262 29.43 -30.95 -3.73
C SER A 262 28.77 -30.17 -2.57
N ALA A 263 28.30 -30.95 -1.59
CA ALA A 263 27.55 -30.63 -0.37
C ALA A 263 28.51 -30.26 0.83
N PRO A 264 28.10 -30.11 2.12
CA PRO A 264 26.82 -30.54 2.72
C PRO A 264 26.15 -29.73 3.86
N THR A 265 24.87 -30.06 4.03
CA THR A 265 24.04 -30.15 5.26
C THR A 265 23.67 -28.89 6.06
N GLU A 266 22.38 -28.57 6.07
CA GLU A 266 21.47 -28.86 7.18
C GLU A 266 20.04 -29.13 6.67
N GLU A 267 19.28 -29.90 7.45
CA GLU A 267 18.12 -30.72 7.08
C GLU A 267 16.80 -29.96 6.97
N CYS A 268 15.93 -30.35 6.02
CA CYS A 268 14.50 -30.55 6.29
C CYS A 268 13.86 -31.48 5.25
N ALA A 269 13.10 -32.43 5.77
CA ALA A 269 12.38 -33.48 5.07
C ALA A 269 11.00 -32.98 4.61
N ASP A 270 10.69 -33.09 3.32
CA ASP A 270 9.63 -33.93 2.75
C ASP A 270 9.62 -33.70 1.22
N GLY A 271 9.37 -34.75 0.44
CA GLY A 271 9.65 -34.84 -1.00
C GLY A 271 8.70 -34.09 -1.93
N ASP A 272 8.26 -32.90 -1.54
CA ASP A 272 7.40 -32.05 -2.37
C ASP A 272 8.28 -31.10 -3.20
N LEU A 273 8.45 -31.41 -4.49
CA LEU A 273 9.23 -30.62 -5.44
C LEU A 273 8.54 -29.30 -5.84
N SER A 274 7.44 -28.94 -5.18
CA SER A 274 6.67 -27.75 -5.49
C SER A 274 7.42 -26.47 -5.12
N SER A 275 7.43 -25.55 -6.08
CA SER A 275 8.06 -24.24 -5.97
C SER A 275 7.42 -23.41 -4.84
N ALA A 276 8.12 -22.39 -4.35
CA ALA A 276 7.58 -21.45 -3.37
C ALA A 276 6.33 -20.74 -3.91
N LEU A 277 6.30 -20.42 -5.21
CA LEU A 277 5.15 -19.89 -5.92
C LEU A 277 3.97 -20.86 -5.91
N GLU A 278 4.18 -22.14 -6.23
CA GLU A 278 3.10 -23.13 -6.25
C GLU A 278 2.50 -23.36 -4.86
N ARG A 279 3.33 -23.41 -3.82
CA ARG A 279 2.88 -23.71 -2.46
C ARG A 279 2.24 -22.52 -1.76
N ARG A 280 2.73 -21.30 -1.99
CA ARG A 280 2.36 -20.12 -1.20
C ARG A 280 1.62 -19.05 -1.99
N PHE A 281 1.75 -19.03 -3.31
CA PHE A 281 1.22 -17.98 -4.18
C PHE A 281 0.62 -18.53 -5.49
N PRO A 282 -0.27 -19.55 -5.45
CA PRO A 282 -0.85 -20.13 -6.66
C PRO A 282 -1.64 -19.11 -7.49
N GLU A 283 -2.19 -18.07 -6.86
CA GLU A 283 -2.86 -16.95 -7.53
C GLU A 283 -1.95 -16.14 -8.46
N VAL A 284 -0.66 -16.08 -8.17
CA VAL A 284 0.34 -15.38 -9.00
C VAL A 284 0.56 -16.14 -10.31
N LEU A 285 0.63 -17.47 -10.23
CA LEU A 285 0.71 -18.32 -11.40
C LEU A 285 -0.57 -18.21 -12.24
N ASN A 286 -1.74 -18.30 -11.61
CA ASN A 286 -3.02 -18.09 -12.29
C ASN A 286 -3.14 -16.71 -12.93
N PHE A 287 -2.48 -15.70 -12.37
CA PHE A 287 -2.44 -14.36 -12.94
C PHE A 287 -1.50 -14.26 -14.15
N ILE A 288 -0.35 -14.94 -14.14
CA ILE A 288 0.63 -14.90 -15.23
C ILE A 288 0.23 -15.80 -16.41
N ILE A 289 -0.31 -16.99 -16.13
CA ILE A 289 -0.63 -18.03 -17.12
C ILE A 289 -1.40 -17.49 -18.34
N PRO A 290 -2.44 -16.63 -18.21
CA PRO A 290 -3.16 -16.11 -19.36
C PRO A 290 -2.33 -15.23 -20.31
N GLY A 291 -1.19 -14.72 -19.85
CA GLY A 291 -0.23 -14.00 -20.69
C GLY A 291 0.86 -14.90 -21.28
N TRP A 292 0.92 -16.17 -20.92
CA TRP A 292 2.00 -17.07 -21.31
C TRP A 292 1.95 -17.37 -22.81
N GLY A 293 3.08 -17.14 -23.50
CA GLY A 293 3.18 -17.31 -24.94
C GLY A 293 3.03 -16.02 -25.75
N ASP A 294 2.66 -14.91 -25.11
CA ASP A 294 2.62 -13.58 -25.71
C ASP A 294 3.54 -12.64 -24.91
N ALA A 295 4.64 -12.20 -25.53
CA ALA A 295 5.64 -11.34 -24.90
C ALA A 295 5.05 -10.03 -24.35
N GLN A 296 4.06 -9.44 -25.01
CA GLN A 296 3.47 -8.17 -24.58
C GLN A 296 2.46 -8.38 -23.44
N ALA A 297 1.61 -9.40 -23.53
CA ALA A 297 0.64 -9.72 -22.49
C ALA A 297 1.31 -10.23 -21.21
N PHE A 298 2.35 -11.06 -21.34
CA PHE A 298 3.17 -11.51 -20.22
C PHE A 298 3.83 -10.33 -19.52
N GLU A 299 4.49 -9.43 -20.26
CA GLU A 299 5.15 -8.25 -19.68
C GLU A 299 4.18 -7.33 -18.93
N ALA A 300 2.98 -7.09 -19.48
CA ALA A 300 1.99 -6.26 -18.81
C ALA A 300 1.59 -6.85 -17.43
N ARG A 301 1.35 -8.17 -17.38
CA ARG A 301 1.01 -8.89 -16.15
C ARG A 301 2.20 -8.97 -15.19
N PHE A 302 3.39 -9.28 -15.69
CA PHE A 302 4.59 -9.35 -14.86
C PHE A 302 4.92 -8.00 -14.22
N ARG A 303 4.72 -6.89 -14.96
CA ARG A 303 4.86 -5.53 -14.44
C ARG A 303 3.82 -5.20 -13.37
N ASP A 304 2.56 -5.60 -13.55
CA ASP A 304 1.50 -5.45 -12.54
C ASP A 304 1.87 -6.17 -11.22
N LEU A 305 2.51 -7.34 -11.32
CA LEU A 305 3.01 -8.10 -10.16
C LEU A 305 4.23 -7.47 -9.50
N ALA A 306 5.22 -7.06 -10.29
CA ALA A 306 6.47 -6.49 -9.79
C ALA A 306 6.28 -5.11 -9.16
N LEU A 307 5.36 -4.30 -9.69
CA LEU A 307 5.09 -2.94 -9.19
C LEU A 307 4.03 -2.90 -8.08
N GLY A 308 3.53 -4.05 -7.64
CA GLY A 308 2.72 -4.17 -6.42
C GLY A 308 1.28 -3.67 -6.54
N ASP A 309 0.72 -3.58 -7.74
CA ASP A 309 -0.64 -3.05 -7.93
C ASP A 309 -1.73 -4.06 -7.51
N ARG A 310 -1.39 -5.35 -7.34
CA ARG A 310 -2.38 -6.41 -7.04
C ARG A 310 -2.02 -7.41 -5.93
N PHE A 311 -0.75 -7.70 -5.65
CA PHE A 311 -0.42 -8.92 -4.88
C PHE A 311 0.43 -8.77 -3.60
N GLN A 312 1.07 -7.64 -3.29
CA GLN A 312 1.62 -7.40 -1.93
C GLN A 312 2.20 -5.98 -1.76
N LEU A 313 1.94 -5.37 -0.60
CA LEU A 313 2.42 -4.03 -0.20
C LEU A 313 3.78 -4.04 0.51
N GLY A 314 4.50 -5.16 0.49
CA GLY A 314 5.76 -5.35 1.22
C GLY A 314 6.88 -5.99 0.41
N GLY A 315 6.76 -6.04 -0.93
CA GLY A 315 7.67 -6.79 -1.80
C GLY A 315 7.49 -8.31 -1.70
N TRP A 316 8.13 -9.03 -2.60
CA TRP A 316 8.14 -10.48 -2.69
C TRP A 316 9.23 -11.05 -1.77
N PRO A 317 8.97 -12.14 -1.04
CA PRO A 317 10.03 -12.90 -0.39
C PRO A 317 11.12 -13.29 -1.40
N VAL A 318 12.38 -13.30 -0.97
CA VAL A 318 13.55 -13.55 -1.84
C VAL A 318 13.35 -14.81 -2.70
N GLU A 319 12.93 -15.91 -2.09
CA GLU A 319 12.71 -17.19 -2.77
C GLU A 319 11.58 -17.12 -3.83
N VAL A 320 10.56 -16.30 -3.61
CA VAL A 320 9.46 -16.11 -4.56
C VAL A 320 9.89 -15.21 -5.72
N TRP A 321 10.67 -14.17 -5.41
CA TRP A 321 11.21 -13.26 -6.41
C TRP A 321 12.20 -13.96 -7.36
N GLU A 322 13.02 -14.86 -6.83
CA GLU A 322 13.93 -15.69 -7.63
C GLU A 322 13.14 -16.56 -8.62
N GLU A 323 12.06 -17.20 -8.18
CA GLU A 323 11.21 -18.00 -9.05
C GLU A 323 10.45 -17.17 -10.09
N LEU A 324 9.96 -15.98 -9.73
CA LEU A 324 9.37 -15.04 -10.70
C LEU A 324 10.38 -14.59 -11.75
N THR A 325 11.61 -14.30 -11.32
CA THR A 325 12.71 -13.94 -12.22
C THR A 325 13.04 -15.10 -13.17
N LEU A 326 13.06 -16.34 -12.65
CA LEU A 326 13.24 -17.54 -13.46
C LEU A 326 12.11 -17.67 -14.49
N LEU A 327 10.85 -17.49 -14.10
CA LEU A 327 9.71 -17.54 -15.01
C LEU A 327 9.81 -16.49 -16.12
N GLN A 328 10.22 -15.26 -15.80
CA GLN A 328 10.46 -14.21 -16.79
C GLN A 328 11.57 -14.61 -17.78
N HIS A 329 12.70 -15.14 -17.30
CA HIS A 329 13.78 -15.59 -18.18
C HIS A 329 13.36 -16.75 -19.08
N VAL A 330 12.62 -17.73 -18.55
CA VAL A 330 12.10 -18.86 -19.34
C VAL A 330 11.15 -18.35 -20.42
N HIS A 331 10.25 -17.45 -20.07
CA HIS A 331 9.32 -16.86 -21.02
C HIS A 331 10.06 -16.07 -22.11
N ASP A 332 10.99 -15.19 -21.74
CA ASP A 332 11.77 -14.38 -22.68
C ASP A 332 12.59 -15.23 -23.64
N PHE A 333 13.15 -16.33 -23.14
CA PHE A 333 13.90 -17.28 -23.96
C PHE A 333 12.99 -17.99 -24.98
N ALA A 334 11.79 -18.39 -24.57
CA ALA A 334 10.86 -19.16 -25.41
C ALA A 334 10.08 -18.29 -26.41
N TYR A 335 9.65 -17.09 -26.02
CA TYR A 335 8.69 -16.26 -26.76
C TYR A 335 9.24 -14.88 -27.14
N GLY A 336 10.48 -14.57 -26.74
CA GLY A 336 11.13 -13.29 -27.01
C GLY A 336 10.80 -12.21 -25.98
N ILE A 337 11.50 -11.09 -26.08
CA ILE A 337 11.39 -9.95 -25.17
C ILE A 337 10.38 -8.95 -25.74
N SER A 338 9.49 -8.45 -24.88
CA SER A 338 8.54 -7.39 -25.25
C SER A 338 9.27 -6.12 -25.74
N PRO A 339 8.83 -5.47 -26.83
CA PRO A 339 9.43 -4.22 -27.31
C PRO A 339 9.26 -3.05 -26.33
N ILE A 340 8.35 -3.18 -25.36
CA ILE A 340 8.09 -2.18 -24.31
C ILE A 340 9.06 -2.36 -23.12
N ARG A 341 9.82 -3.46 -23.08
CA ARG A 341 10.80 -3.74 -22.01
C ARG A 341 12.11 -3.04 -22.32
N THR A 342 12.37 -1.92 -21.63
CA THR A 342 13.64 -1.18 -21.72
C THR A 342 14.71 -1.76 -20.79
N HIS A 343 14.33 -2.34 -19.65
CA HIS A 343 15.23 -2.99 -18.69
C HIS A 343 14.54 -4.18 -18.01
N LEU A 344 15.34 -5.13 -17.49
CA LEU A 344 14.84 -6.15 -16.56
C LEU A 344 14.37 -5.45 -15.29
N LEU A 345 13.17 -5.81 -14.82
CA LEU A 345 12.61 -5.24 -13.60
C LEU A 345 13.43 -5.75 -12.42
N GLN A 346 14.32 -4.91 -11.90
CA GLN A 346 15.07 -5.16 -10.67
C GLN A 346 14.41 -4.34 -9.56
N GLY A 347 13.86 -4.99 -8.52
CA GLY A 347 13.33 -4.24 -7.36
C GLY A 347 12.17 -4.86 -6.58
N GLY A 348 11.82 -6.13 -6.81
CA GLY A 348 10.69 -6.76 -6.12
C GLY A 348 11.02 -7.50 -4.82
N SER A 349 12.29 -7.72 -4.47
CA SER A 349 12.69 -8.58 -3.35
C SER A 349 12.78 -7.84 -2.02
N VAL A 350 12.35 -8.48 -0.92
CA VAL A 350 12.59 -8.03 0.45
C VAL A 350 13.25 -9.16 1.24
N GLU A 351 14.41 -8.84 1.84
CA GLU A 351 15.19 -9.75 2.71
C GLU A 351 14.49 -10.06 4.04
#